data_AF-A0A160PM91-F1
#
_entry.id   AF-A0A160PM91-F1
#
_cell.length_a   1.000
_cell.length_b   1.000
_cell.length_c   1.000
_cell.angle_alpha   90.00
_cell.angle_beta   90.00
_cell.angle_gamma   90.00
#
_symmetry.space_group_name_H-M   'P 1'
#
loop_
_entity.id
_entity.type
_entity.pdbx_description
1 polymer ?
#
loop_
_entity_poly.entity_id
_entity_poly.type
_entity_poly.pdbx_seq_one_letter_code
_entity_poly.pdbx_strand_id
1 'polypeptide(L)'
;MVDALNDLRRELTNALRSVWKNLPTDNAPEADALPDDVVNEIATNFYRNPKNRGKLNEDHSNSLPMLARMRSRGLFEDDWRARPTKERPWPVVLIHGTGATKGDWQDLGADLRRDGWAVFAPDFGQRATGAVAESSAQIGAYIDTVLLATGASKVIVVGHSQGGVLLRYWMRVLGGATKVKHMVSLAVPNHGTTMGGIVSPLIRNNRGETVVNSVVNSWFGEAGFEMIRGHDTINAINEGGDLDPGVTYLCIATHFDTVIQPPETCFLEARNSEELERVKNIWVENLDPNSVVLHEAMPYDSRVRALVRANLSTLVSNLE
;
A
#
# COMPACT_ATOMS: atom_id res chain seq x y z
N MET A 1 23.40 29.36 -4.27
CA MET A 1 22.73 28.36 -5.14
C MET A 1 22.05 27.26 -4.32
N VAL A 2 22.66 26.79 -3.23
CA VAL A 2 22.03 25.89 -2.23
C VAL A 2 20.89 26.60 -1.47
N ASP A 3 21.05 27.89 -1.14
CA ASP A 3 20.01 28.65 -0.44
C ASP A 3 18.75 28.91 -1.27
N ALA A 4 18.89 29.15 -2.58
CA ALA A 4 17.76 29.37 -3.47
C ALA A 4 16.87 28.13 -3.65
N LEU A 5 17.46 26.92 -3.57
CA LEU A 5 16.71 25.67 -3.66
C LEU A 5 16.00 25.35 -2.34
N ASN A 6 16.64 25.67 -1.20
CA ASN A 6 16.03 25.55 0.12
C ASN A 6 14.91 26.57 0.34
N ASP A 7 15.07 27.79 -0.17
CA ASP A 7 14.06 28.85 -0.14
C ASP A 7 12.87 28.50 -1.03
N LEU A 8 13.12 27.99 -2.24
CA LEU A 8 12.06 27.50 -3.13
C LEU A 8 11.29 26.31 -2.52
N ARG A 9 12.01 25.38 -1.87
CA ARG A 9 11.40 24.24 -1.16
C ARG A 9 10.55 24.70 0.02
N ARG A 10 10.99 25.72 0.76
CA ARG A 10 10.25 26.34 1.87
C ARG A 10 9.02 27.10 1.38
N GLU A 11 9.14 27.87 0.29
CA GLU A 11 8.04 28.62 -0.32
C GLU A 11 6.98 27.69 -0.92
N LEU A 12 7.37 26.61 -1.60
CA LEU A 12 6.45 25.58 -2.10
C LEU A 12 5.74 24.86 -0.96
N THR A 13 6.46 24.48 0.10
CA THR A 13 5.86 23.86 1.29
C THR A 13 4.83 24.79 1.95
N ASN A 14 5.10 26.09 2.02
CA ASN A 14 4.18 27.09 2.57
C ASN A 14 2.98 27.37 1.64
N ALA A 15 3.18 27.35 0.32
CA ALA A 15 2.09 27.48 -0.65
C ALA A 15 1.15 26.26 -0.59
N LEU A 16 1.71 25.05 -0.45
CA LEU A 16 0.94 23.80 -0.34
C LEU A 16 0.17 23.70 0.98
N ARG A 17 0.72 24.21 2.10
CA ARG A 17 -0.01 24.37 3.38
C ARG A 17 -1.30 25.18 3.26
N SER A 18 -1.38 26.13 2.32
CA SER A 18 -2.59 26.92 2.11
C SER A 18 -3.72 26.15 1.40
N VAL A 19 -3.36 25.09 0.67
CA VAL A 19 -4.28 24.14 0.01
C VAL A 19 -4.72 23.03 0.98
N TRP A 20 -3.88 22.69 1.96
CA TRP A 20 -4.15 21.72 3.04
C TRP A 20 -5.08 22.23 4.16
N LYS A 21 -5.91 23.25 3.90
CA LYS A 21 -6.94 23.69 4.85
C LYS A 21 -8.16 22.80 4.71
N ASN A 22 -8.10 21.62 5.33
CA ASN A 22 -9.23 20.89 5.92
C ASN A 22 -8.72 19.48 6.21
N LEU A 23 -8.36 19.19 7.45
CA LEU A 23 -8.74 17.98 8.22
C LEU A 23 -8.09 18.11 9.61
N PRO A 24 -8.82 17.87 10.71
CA PRO A 24 -8.23 17.82 12.04
C PRO A 24 -7.24 16.64 12.10
N THR A 25 -5.97 16.96 12.35
CA THR A 25 -4.85 16.01 12.49
C THR A 25 -4.77 15.41 13.89
N ASP A 26 -5.84 15.53 14.69
CA ASP A 26 -5.81 15.17 16.10
C ASP A 26 -5.61 13.64 16.20
N ASN A 27 -4.36 13.25 16.52
CA ASN A 27 -3.86 11.89 16.78
C ASN A 27 -3.51 11.00 15.56
N ALA A 28 -3.18 11.55 14.39
CA ALA A 28 -2.65 10.71 13.30
C ALA A 28 -1.11 10.53 13.42
N PRO A 29 -0.54 9.33 13.19
CA PRO A 29 0.91 9.14 13.26
C PRO A 29 1.66 10.02 12.25
N GLU A 30 2.83 10.53 12.64
CA GLU A 30 3.67 11.31 11.72
C GLU A 30 4.42 10.40 10.73
N ALA A 31 4.74 10.94 9.56
CA ALA A 31 5.63 10.26 8.62
C ALA A 31 7.09 10.34 9.07
N ASP A 32 7.80 9.25 8.85
CA ASP A 32 9.24 9.16 8.98
C ASP A 32 9.95 9.80 7.79
N ALA A 33 11.17 10.27 8.02
CA ALA A 33 12.11 10.55 6.94
C ALA A 33 12.52 9.23 6.25
N LEU A 34 12.84 9.31 4.96
CA LEU A 34 13.43 8.15 4.26
C LEU A 34 14.75 7.77 4.93
N PRO A 35 14.93 6.50 5.33
CA PRO A 35 16.21 6.01 5.85
C PRO A 35 17.34 6.14 4.83
N ASP A 36 18.55 6.46 5.27
CA ASP A 36 19.72 6.67 4.39
C ASP A 36 20.07 5.43 3.56
N ASP A 37 19.92 4.23 4.13
CA ASP A 37 20.11 2.95 3.45
C ASP A 37 19.10 2.77 2.31
N VAL A 38 17.82 3.09 2.56
CA VAL A 38 16.76 3.07 1.54
C VAL A 38 17.06 4.09 0.44
N VAL A 39 17.46 5.32 0.79
CA VAL A 39 17.84 6.36 -0.19
C VAL A 39 19.02 5.90 -1.06
N ASN A 40 20.06 5.34 -0.42
CA ASN A 40 21.24 4.85 -1.12
C ASN A 40 20.93 3.67 -2.03
N GLU A 41 20.08 2.75 -1.59
CA GLU A 41 19.60 1.63 -2.40
C GLU A 41 18.83 2.12 -3.62
N ILE A 42 17.93 3.09 -3.44
CA ILE A 42 17.17 3.70 -4.53
C ILE A 42 18.08 4.42 -5.54
N ALA A 43 19.00 5.24 -5.05
CA ALA A 43 19.93 5.98 -5.89
C ALA A 43 20.83 5.05 -6.70
N THR A 44 21.37 4.00 -6.07
CA THR A 44 22.36 3.10 -6.67
C THR A 44 21.70 2.08 -7.60
N ASN A 45 20.67 1.39 -7.13
CA ASN A 45 20.13 0.21 -7.81
C ASN A 45 18.92 0.51 -8.69
N PHE A 46 18.17 1.58 -8.45
CA PHE A 46 16.97 1.90 -9.23
C PHE A 46 17.14 3.11 -10.15
N TYR A 47 17.77 4.21 -9.71
CA TYR A 47 17.99 5.39 -10.57
C TYR A 47 19.24 5.31 -11.46
N ARG A 48 20.36 4.81 -10.92
CA ARG A 48 21.65 4.77 -11.64
C ARG A 48 21.84 3.52 -12.52
N ASN A 49 21.12 2.42 -12.25
CA ASN A 49 21.22 1.20 -13.06
C ASN A 49 20.40 1.30 -14.36
N PRO A 50 21.02 1.26 -15.55
CA PRO A 50 20.32 1.38 -16.83
C PRO A 50 19.30 0.25 -17.08
N LYS A 51 19.47 -0.93 -16.46
CA LYS A 51 18.54 -2.06 -16.57
C LYS A 51 17.25 -1.86 -15.76
N ASN A 52 17.29 -1.00 -14.73
CA ASN A 52 16.16 -0.66 -13.87
C ASN A 52 15.58 0.72 -14.19
N ARG A 53 16.19 1.49 -15.11
CA ARG A 53 15.57 2.63 -15.79
C ARG A 53 14.49 2.12 -16.75
N GLY A 54 13.42 1.56 -16.21
CA GLY A 54 12.21 1.36 -16.99
C GLY A 54 11.75 2.73 -17.51
N LYS A 55 11.79 2.93 -18.83
CA LYS A 55 10.94 3.94 -19.47
C LYS A 55 9.50 3.43 -19.37
N LEU A 56 8.91 3.54 -18.19
CA LEU A 56 7.60 2.94 -17.90
C LEU A 56 6.77 3.99 -17.17
N ASN A 57 5.91 4.63 -17.95
CA ASN A 57 4.87 5.60 -17.57
C ASN A 57 5.32 7.06 -17.37
N GLU A 58 6.14 7.61 -18.28
CA GLU A 58 5.90 9.02 -18.61
C GLU A 58 4.60 9.09 -19.41
N ASP A 59 3.47 9.14 -18.69
CA ASP A 59 2.19 9.45 -19.31
C ASP A 59 2.17 10.94 -19.68
N HIS A 60 2.61 11.24 -20.91
CA HIS A 60 2.51 12.56 -21.52
C HIS A 60 1.07 12.90 -21.98
N SER A 61 0.05 12.09 -21.64
CA SER A 61 -1.31 12.22 -22.15
C SER A 61 -2.17 13.21 -21.35
N ASN A 62 -1.71 14.45 -21.24
CA ASN A 62 -2.60 15.56 -20.83
C ASN A 62 -3.75 15.83 -21.82
N SER A 63 -3.80 15.13 -22.96
CA SER A 63 -4.78 15.29 -24.05
C SER A 63 -5.81 14.16 -24.21
N LEU A 64 -5.73 13.05 -23.46
CA LEU A 64 -6.64 11.91 -23.66
C LEU A 64 -7.96 12.02 -22.85
N PRO A 65 -9.11 11.58 -23.41
CA PRO A 65 -10.36 11.43 -22.68
C PRO A 65 -10.21 10.47 -21.48
N MET A 66 -10.98 10.71 -20.42
CA MET A 66 -10.88 9.98 -19.13
C MET A 66 -10.92 8.44 -19.27
N LEU A 67 -11.76 7.89 -20.17
CA LEU A 67 -11.83 6.44 -20.44
C LEU A 67 -10.58 5.87 -21.12
N ALA A 68 -9.88 6.68 -21.92
CA ALA A 68 -8.61 6.28 -22.56
C ALA A 68 -7.41 6.37 -21.61
N ARG A 69 -7.59 7.01 -20.44
CA ARG A 69 -6.62 7.03 -19.33
C ARG A 69 -6.78 5.86 -18.36
N MET A 70 -7.89 5.12 -18.43
CA MET A 70 -8.04 3.92 -17.61
C MET A 70 -7.05 2.87 -18.09
N ARG A 71 -6.06 2.57 -17.26
CA ARG A 71 -5.08 1.53 -17.54
C ARG A 71 -5.81 0.21 -17.78
N SER A 72 -5.48 -0.48 -18.88
CA SER A 72 -5.96 -1.84 -19.10
C SER A 72 -5.56 -2.71 -17.92
N ARG A 73 -6.46 -3.57 -17.44
CA ARG A 73 -6.14 -4.52 -16.36
C ARG A 73 -4.89 -5.30 -16.74
N GLY A 74 -3.89 -5.25 -15.87
CA GLY A 74 -2.65 -5.99 -16.09
C GLY A 74 -2.89 -7.50 -16.02
N LEU A 75 -1.90 -8.26 -16.46
CA LEU A 75 -1.87 -9.71 -16.29
C LEU A 75 -0.80 -10.07 -15.26
N PHE A 76 -1.20 -10.83 -14.25
CA PHE A 76 -0.29 -11.43 -13.29
C PHE A 76 -0.64 -12.89 -13.07
N GLU A 77 0.31 -13.78 -13.31
CA GLU A 77 0.16 -15.21 -13.07
C GLU A 77 1.22 -15.71 -12.11
N ASP A 78 0.81 -16.62 -11.22
CA ASP A 78 1.70 -17.25 -10.25
C ASP A 78 2.61 -18.26 -10.94
N ASP A 79 3.90 -18.20 -10.63
CA ASP A 79 4.82 -19.31 -10.93
C ASP A 79 4.97 -20.18 -9.68
N TRP A 80 4.13 -21.21 -9.57
CA TRP A 80 4.16 -22.17 -8.44
C TRP A 80 5.44 -23.00 -8.33
N ARG A 81 6.35 -22.89 -9.32
CA ARG A 81 7.69 -23.49 -9.27
C ARG A 81 8.72 -22.56 -8.62
N ALA A 82 8.41 -21.28 -8.43
CA ALA A 82 9.31 -20.34 -7.78
C ALA A 82 9.62 -20.78 -6.34
N ARG A 83 10.86 -20.58 -5.91
CA ARG A 83 11.32 -20.94 -4.56
C ARG A 83 12.10 -19.79 -3.94
N PRO A 84 11.92 -19.51 -2.63
CA PRO A 84 12.80 -18.64 -1.87
C PRO A 84 14.25 -19.14 -1.93
N THR A 85 15.20 -18.21 -1.83
CA THR A 85 16.64 -18.52 -1.74
C THR A 85 17.17 -18.20 -0.35
N LYS A 86 18.45 -18.45 -0.06
CA LYS A 86 19.04 -18.05 1.22
C LYS A 86 19.06 -16.53 1.38
N GLU A 87 19.33 -15.83 0.28
CA GLU A 87 19.41 -14.37 0.20
C GLU A 87 18.02 -13.72 0.20
N ARG A 88 16.97 -14.48 -0.18
CA ARG A 88 15.57 -14.05 -0.26
C ARG A 88 14.66 -15.14 0.32
N PRO A 89 14.68 -15.36 1.66
CA PRO A 89 14.11 -16.56 2.28
C PRO A 89 12.59 -16.54 2.45
N TRP A 90 11.94 -15.40 2.22
CA TRP A 90 10.50 -15.25 2.38
C TRP A 90 9.84 -15.00 1.02
N PRO A 91 8.84 -15.80 0.59
CA PRO A 91 8.06 -15.47 -0.58
C PRO A 91 7.20 -14.22 -0.32
N VAL A 92 6.92 -13.47 -1.37
CA VAL A 92 6.11 -12.25 -1.34
C VAL A 92 4.70 -12.54 -1.85
N VAL A 93 3.68 -12.17 -1.09
CA VAL A 93 2.28 -12.31 -1.46
C VAL A 93 1.64 -10.92 -1.61
N LEU A 94 1.05 -10.64 -2.78
CA LEU A 94 0.51 -9.34 -3.16
C LEU A 94 -1.03 -9.35 -3.16
N ILE A 95 -1.67 -8.51 -2.34
CA ILE A 95 -3.11 -8.53 -2.06
C ILE A 95 -3.77 -7.25 -2.57
N HIS A 96 -4.56 -7.37 -3.64
CA HIS A 96 -5.18 -6.24 -4.34
C HIS A 96 -6.28 -5.54 -3.52
N GLY A 97 -6.62 -4.30 -3.90
CA GLY A 97 -7.68 -3.50 -3.27
C GLY A 97 -9.10 -3.80 -3.76
N THR A 98 -10.06 -2.96 -3.37
CA THR A 98 -11.49 -3.10 -3.72
C THR A 98 -11.73 -2.95 -5.21
N GLY A 99 -12.55 -3.84 -5.77
CA GLY A 99 -12.90 -3.82 -7.18
C GLY A 99 -11.72 -4.11 -8.11
N ALA A 100 -10.54 -4.43 -7.58
CA ALA A 100 -9.32 -4.69 -8.33
C ALA A 100 -9.14 -6.18 -8.67
N THR A 101 -8.01 -6.53 -9.27
CA THR A 101 -7.61 -7.92 -9.56
C THR A 101 -6.12 -8.07 -9.33
N LYS A 102 -5.61 -9.31 -9.29
CA LYS A 102 -4.16 -9.55 -9.22
C LYS A 102 -3.34 -8.87 -10.34
N GLY A 103 -3.99 -8.48 -11.45
CA GLY A 103 -3.39 -7.73 -12.55
C GLY A 103 -2.73 -6.40 -12.17
N ASP A 104 -3.17 -5.75 -11.10
CA ASP A 104 -2.58 -4.48 -10.62
C ASP A 104 -1.11 -4.66 -10.19
N TRP A 105 -0.75 -5.90 -9.85
CA TRP A 105 0.59 -6.29 -9.43
C TRP A 105 1.53 -6.62 -10.58
N GLN A 106 1.12 -6.47 -11.84
CA GLN A 106 1.94 -6.81 -13.00
C GLN A 106 3.36 -6.19 -12.92
N ASP A 107 3.45 -4.89 -12.69
CA ASP A 107 4.73 -4.17 -12.70
C ASP A 107 5.56 -4.42 -11.44
N LEU A 108 4.94 -4.39 -10.26
CA LEU A 108 5.64 -4.63 -8.99
C LEU A 108 6.10 -6.09 -8.90
N GLY A 109 5.23 -7.03 -9.24
CA GLY A 109 5.55 -8.45 -9.20
C GLY A 109 6.61 -8.84 -10.24
N ALA A 110 6.60 -8.25 -11.44
CA ALA A 110 7.68 -8.44 -12.41
C ALA A 110 9.03 -7.88 -11.90
N ASP A 111 9.00 -6.72 -11.25
CA ASP A 111 10.19 -6.13 -10.64
C ASP A 111 10.75 -7.01 -9.51
N LEU A 112 9.90 -7.47 -8.60
CA LEU A 112 10.31 -8.33 -7.49
C LEU A 112 10.83 -9.70 -7.98
N ARG A 113 10.21 -10.28 -9.01
CA ARG A 113 10.73 -11.51 -9.66
C ARG A 113 12.10 -11.28 -10.28
N ARG A 114 12.32 -10.13 -10.91
CA ARG A 114 13.64 -9.74 -11.46
C ARG A 114 14.69 -9.56 -10.36
N ASP A 115 14.27 -9.14 -9.17
CA ASP A 115 15.13 -9.01 -7.99
C ASP A 115 15.33 -10.34 -7.23
N GLY A 116 14.79 -11.46 -7.76
CA GLY A 116 15.01 -12.81 -7.23
C GLY A 116 13.98 -13.28 -6.21
N TRP A 117 12.92 -12.53 -5.96
CA TRP A 117 11.85 -12.96 -5.04
C TRP A 117 10.94 -14.00 -5.69
N ALA A 118 10.47 -14.97 -4.88
CA ALA A 118 9.32 -15.79 -5.23
C ALA A 118 8.04 -15.00 -4.93
N VAL A 119 7.25 -14.67 -5.97
CA VAL A 119 6.12 -13.71 -5.86
C VAL A 119 4.81 -14.32 -6.32
N PHE A 120 3.78 -14.15 -5.50
CA PHE A 120 2.46 -14.74 -5.61
C PHE A 120 1.36 -13.68 -5.44
N ALA A 121 0.21 -13.83 -6.10
CA ALA A 121 -0.94 -12.94 -5.91
C ALA A 121 -2.28 -13.69 -6.13
N PRO A 122 -3.15 -13.80 -5.10
CA PRO A 122 -4.45 -14.41 -5.24
C PRO A 122 -5.47 -13.51 -5.94
N ASP A 123 -6.46 -14.14 -6.56
CA ASP A 123 -7.81 -13.55 -6.71
C ASP A 123 -8.67 -14.03 -5.53
N PHE A 124 -9.46 -13.14 -4.93
CA PHE A 124 -10.30 -13.44 -3.77
C PHE A 124 -11.51 -12.51 -3.68
N GLY A 125 -12.45 -12.84 -2.80
CA GLY A 125 -13.49 -11.93 -2.30
C GLY A 125 -14.37 -11.29 -3.35
N GLN A 126 -14.54 -11.95 -4.51
CA GLN A 126 -15.19 -11.35 -5.69
C GLN A 126 -14.60 -9.98 -6.08
N ARG A 127 -13.27 -9.87 -6.19
CA ARG A 127 -12.55 -8.59 -6.36
C ARG A 127 -12.61 -7.72 -5.10
N ALA A 128 -12.51 -8.37 -3.93
CA ALA A 128 -12.59 -7.74 -2.62
C ALA A 128 -13.91 -6.97 -2.33
N THR A 129 -15.02 -7.29 -3.00
CA THR A 129 -16.34 -6.70 -2.69
C THR A 129 -17.21 -7.56 -1.77
N GLY A 130 -16.81 -8.80 -1.52
CA GLY A 130 -17.41 -9.65 -0.48
C GLY A 130 -16.98 -9.24 0.93
N ALA A 131 -17.60 -9.83 1.96
CA ALA A 131 -17.33 -9.52 3.35
C ALA A 131 -15.83 -9.66 3.70
N VAL A 132 -15.32 -8.77 4.56
CA VAL A 132 -13.91 -8.77 4.99
C VAL A 132 -13.51 -10.10 5.60
N ALA A 133 -14.31 -10.66 6.51
CA ALA A 133 -13.97 -11.90 7.21
C ALA A 133 -13.77 -13.09 6.25
N GLU A 134 -14.66 -13.25 5.26
CA GLU A 134 -14.57 -14.30 4.25
C GLU A 134 -13.37 -14.08 3.32
N SER A 135 -13.17 -12.85 2.86
CA SER A 135 -12.05 -12.48 1.98
C SER A 135 -10.70 -12.69 2.69
N SER A 136 -10.60 -12.31 3.97
CA SER A 136 -9.43 -12.55 4.82
C SER A 136 -9.15 -14.04 5.03
N ALA A 137 -10.17 -14.87 5.21
CA ALA A 137 -10.00 -16.31 5.32
C ALA A 137 -9.47 -16.94 4.01
N GLN A 138 -9.96 -16.47 2.84
CA GLN A 138 -9.45 -16.89 1.53
C GLN A 138 -7.98 -16.51 1.34
N ILE A 139 -7.61 -15.29 1.70
CA ILE A 139 -6.21 -14.82 1.68
C ILE A 139 -5.34 -15.70 2.59
N GLY A 140 -5.81 -15.99 3.80
CA GLY A 140 -5.10 -16.88 4.73
C GLY A 140 -4.85 -18.27 4.17
N ALA A 141 -5.86 -18.90 3.59
CA ALA A 141 -5.73 -20.21 2.96
C ALA A 141 -4.77 -20.20 1.76
N TYR A 142 -4.76 -19.11 0.99
CA TYR A 142 -3.80 -18.94 -0.09
C TYR A 142 -2.37 -18.80 0.42
N ILE A 143 -2.15 -17.99 1.46
CA ILE A 143 -0.82 -17.85 2.11
C ILE A 143 -0.34 -19.20 2.65
N ASP A 144 -1.22 -20.00 3.25
CA ASP A 144 -0.88 -21.35 3.71
C ASP A 144 -0.45 -22.27 2.56
N THR A 145 -1.11 -22.14 1.40
CA THR A 145 -0.73 -22.87 0.19
C THR A 145 0.66 -22.43 -0.32
N VAL A 146 0.95 -21.12 -0.31
CA VAL A 146 2.27 -20.58 -0.67
C VAL A 146 3.35 -21.09 0.27
N LEU A 147 3.14 -21.05 1.58
CA LEU A 147 4.08 -21.55 2.57
C LEU A 147 4.35 -23.05 2.38
N LEU A 148 3.30 -23.84 2.17
CA LEU A 148 3.42 -25.27 1.90
C LEU A 148 4.18 -25.56 0.60
N ALA A 149 3.88 -24.85 -0.48
CA ALA A 149 4.49 -25.07 -1.79
C ALA A 149 5.97 -24.64 -1.83
N THR A 150 6.31 -23.59 -1.09
CA THR A 150 7.67 -23.02 -1.05
C THR A 150 8.57 -23.62 0.02
N GLY A 151 7.99 -24.18 1.08
CA GLY A 151 8.71 -24.65 2.27
C GLY A 151 9.16 -23.54 3.22
N ALA A 152 8.77 -22.28 2.96
CA ALA A 152 9.07 -21.16 3.86
C ALA A 152 8.22 -21.22 5.12
N SER A 153 8.73 -20.68 6.22
CA SER A 153 8.00 -20.57 7.51
C SER A 153 7.23 -19.26 7.67
N LYS A 154 7.60 -18.23 6.91
CA LYS A 154 6.96 -16.90 6.92
C LYS A 154 6.91 -16.32 5.52
N VAL A 155 5.95 -15.42 5.29
CA VAL A 155 5.81 -14.63 4.06
C VAL A 155 6.10 -13.15 4.31
N ILE A 156 6.44 -12.44 3.25
CA ILE A 156 6.27 -10.98 3.16
C ILE A 156 4.93 -10.73 2.47
N VAL A 157 4.14 -9.79 2.98
CA VAL A 157 2.85 -9.43 2.39
C VAL A 157 2.85 -7.98 1.94
N VAL A 158 2.24 -7.70 0.79
CA VAL A 158 2.02 -6.33 0.29
C VAL A 158 0.53 -6.17 0.08
N GLY A 159 -0.09 -5.23 0.78
CA GLY A 159 -1.51 -4.92 0.64
C GLY A 159 -1.70 -3.53 0.08
N HIS A 160 -2.57 -3.39 -0.92
CA HIS A 160 -3.05 -2.09 -1.39
C HIS A 160 -4.48 -1.83 -0.94
N SER A 161 -4.76 -0.62 -0.46
CA SER A 161 -6.12 -0.21 -0.08
C SER A 161 -6.75 -1.24 0.87
N GLN A 162 -7.98 -1.69 0.61
CA GLN A 162 -8.65 -2.75 1.37
C GLN A 162 -7.82 -4.04 1.52
N GLY A 163 -6.96 -4.39 0.55
CA GLY A 163 -6.12 -5.58 0.62
C GLY A 163 -5.22 -5.62 1.87
N GLY A 164 -4.75 -4.46 2.33
CA GLY A 164 -4.02 -4.37 3.60
C GLY A 164 -4.90 -4.53 4.83
N VAL A 165 -6.15 -4.03 4.80
CA VAL A 165 -7.10 -4.25 5.90
C VAL A 165 -7.44 -5.73 6.02
N LEU A 166 -7.65 -6.41 4.90
CA LEU A 166 -7.90 -7.86 4.89
C LEU A 166 -6.73 -8.66 5.45
N LEU A 167 -5.49 -8.24 5.16
CA LEU A 167 -4.28 -8.82 5.74
C LEU A 167 -4.23 -8.61 7.25
N ARG A 168 -4.44 -7.38 7.74
CA ARG A 168 -4.46 -7.10 9.19
C ARG A 168 -5.58 -7.84 9.89
N TYR A 169 -6.76 -7.95 9.29
CA TYR A 169 -7.86 -8.75 9.84
C TYR A 169 -7.49 -10.23 9.94
N TRP A 170 -6.91 -10.82 8.88
CA TRP A 170 -6.41 -12.19 8.94
C TRP A 170 -5.32 -12.37 10.00
N MET A 171 -4.38 -11.43 10.10
CA MET A 171 -3.28 -11.48 11.07
C MET A 171 -3.78 -11.44 12.51
N ARG A 172 -4.67 -10.49 12.83
CA ARG A 172 -5.09 -10.18 14.20
C ARG A 172 -6.29 -10.95 14.68
N VAL A 173 -7.28 -11.13 13.81
CA VAL A 173 -8.56 -11.77 14.16
C VAL A 173 -8.51 -13.27 13.86
N LEU A 174 -7.84 -13.67 12.76
CA LEU A 174 -7.76 -15.07 12.35
C LEU A 174 -6.41 -15.74 12.71
N GLY A 175 -5.55 -15.05 13.45
CA GLY A 175 -4.31 -15.61 14.02
C GLY A 175 -3.15 -15.80 13.00
N GLY A 176 -3.19 -15.10 11.87
CA GLY A 176 -2.19 -15.21 10.80
C GLY A 176 -0.82 -14.59 11.10
N ALA A 177 -0.71 -13.71 12.11
CA ALA A 177 0.47 -12.87 12.33
C ALA A 177 1.80 -13.66 12.44
N THR A 178 1.78 -14.85 13.05
CA THR A 178 2.98 -15.69 13.22
C THR A 178 3.59 -16.15 11.89
N LYS A 179 2.82 -16.15 10.80
CA LYS A 179 3.23 -16.52 9.44
C LYS A 179 3.75 -15.34 8.63
N VAL A 180 3.77 -14.13 9.18
CA VAL A 180 4.26 -12.92 8.49
C VAL A 180 5.62 -12.52 9.05
N LYS A 181 6.53 -12.15 8.15
CA LYS A 181 7.82 -11.52 8.50
C LYS A 181 7.71 -10.00 8.39
N HIS A 182 7.15 -9.53 7.29
CA HIS A 182 7.07 -8.11 6.96
C HIS A 182 5.78 -7.81 6.20
N MET A 183 5.16 -6.67 6.49
CA MET A 183 3.98 -6.17 5.79
C MET A 183 4.26 -4.80 5.19
N VAL A 184 4.05 -4.68 3.88
CA VAL A 184 4.03 -3.41 3.17
C VAL A 184 2.58 -2.99 2.93
N SER A 185 2.23 -1.80 3.40
CA SER A 185 0.94 -1.15 3.25
C SER A 185 1.07 -0.06 2.18
N LEU A 186 0.27 -0.14 1.11
CA LEU A 186 0.17 0.87 0.07
C LEU A 186 -1.20 1.55 0.16
N ALA A 187 -1.26 2.77 0.69
CA ALA A 187 -2.50 3.52 0.91
C ALA A 187 -3.61 2.69 1.57
N VAL A 188 -3.26 1.87 2.57
CA VAL A 188 -4.22 1.02 3.30
C VAL A 188 -4.91 1.88 4.35
N PRO A 189 -6.24 1.90 4.45
CA PRO A 189 -6.94 2.64 5.51
C PRO A 189 -6.82 1.93 6.87
N ASN A 190 -5.62 1.95 7.45
CA ASN A 190 -5.31 1.26 8.71
C ASN A 190 -6.20 1.73 9.85
N HIS A 191 -6.52 3.03 9.89
CA HIS A 191 -7.45 3.64 10.84
C HIS A 191 -8.81 4.00 10.23
N GLY A 192 -9.15 3.38 9.10
CA GLY A 192 -10.35 3.67 8.33
C GLY A 192 -10.29 4.99 7.56
N THR A 193 -11.31 5.23 6.74
CA THR A 193 -11.50 6.50 6.01
C THR A 193 -12.84 7.13 6.37
N THR A 194 -13.04 8.39 5.97
CA THR A 194 -14.33 9.06 6.07
C THR A 194 -15.27 8.65 4.94
N MET A 195 -16.58 8.74 5.18
CA MET A 195 -17.60 8.55 4.14
C MET A 195 -17.34 9.46 2.95
N GLY A 196 -16.96 10.72 3.21
CA GLY A 196 -16.56 11.69 2.20
C GLY A 196 -15.43 11.21 1.29
N GLY A 197 -14.40 10.55 1.84
CA GLY A 197 -13.31 9.95 1.06
C GLY A 197 -13.78 8.81 0.15
N ILE A 198 -14.61 7.89 0.68
CA ILE A 198 -15.14 6.75 -0.10
C ILE A 198 -16.01 7.24 -1.28
N VAL A 199 -16.75 8.34 -1.08
CA VAL A 199 -17.77 8.78 -2.04
C VAL A 199 -17.30 9.94 -2.92
N SER A 200 -16.25 10.68 -2.52
CA SER A 200 -15.68 11.82 -3.26
C SER A 200 -15.24 11.47 -4.70
N PRO A 201 -14.58 10.32 -4.98
CA PRO A 201 -14.29 9.91 -6.35
C PRO A 201 -15.55 9.74 -7.22
N LEU A 202 -16.70 9.45 -6.60
CA LEU A 202 -17.96 9.15 -7.25
C LEU A 202 -18.84 10.41 -7.42
N ILE A 203 -18.68 11.41 -6.55
CA ILE A 203 -19.50 12.63 -6.54
C ILE A 203 -18.74 13.77 -7.25
N ARG A 204 -18.68 13.70 -8.58
CA ARG A 204 -18.41 14.89 -9.41
C ARG A 204 -19.64 15.78 -9.60
N ASN A 205 -20.81 15.40 -9.06
CA ASN A 205 -22.06 16.15 -9.15
C ASN A 205 -22.91 16.03 -7.87
N ASN A 206 -23.36 17.18 -7.34
CA ASN A 206 -24.17 17.30 -6.12
C ASN A 206 -25.54 16.62 -6.24
N ARG A 207 -25.72 15.40 -5.68
CA ARG A 207 -27.03 14.87 -5.26
C ARG A 207 -26.91 13.83 -4.13
N GLY A 208 -27.45 14.18 -2.95
CA GLY A 208 -28.20 13.35 -1.99
C GLY A 208 -27.58 12.08 -1.39
N GLU A 209 -27.56 12.00 -0.06
CA GLU A 209 -27.11 10.86 0.79
C GLU A 209 -27.71 9.49 0.41
N THR A 210 -28.93 9.43 -0.14
CA THR A 210 -29.55 8.14 -0.55
C THR A 210 -28.93 7.57 -1.83
N VAL A 211 -28.42 8.42 -2.73
CA VAL A 211 -27.68 7.97 -3.93
C VAL A 211 -26.32 7.42 -3.51
N VAL A 212 -25.72 8.01 -2.47
CA VAL A 212 -24.42 7.62 -1.94
C VAL A 212 -24.40 6.17 -1.46
N ASN A 213 -25.36 5.76 -0.63
CA ASN A 213 -25.43 4.38 -0.12
C ASN A 213 -25.63 3.34 -1.24
N SER A 214 -26.43 3.68 -2.26
CA SER A 214 -26.67 2.80 -3.41
C SER A 214 -25.43 2.66 -4.30
N VAL A 215 -24.64 3.72 -4.48
CA VAL A 215 -23.43 3.71 -5.32
C VAL A 215 -22.29 3.00 -4.60
N VAL A 216 -22.09 3.21 -3.30
CA VAL A 216 -21.07 2.51 -2.51
C VAL A 216 -21.31 1.01 -2.54
N ASN A 217 -22.55 0.56 -2.26
CA ASN A 217 -22.88 -0.86 -2.32
C ASN A 217 -22.72 -1.46 -3.73
N SER A 218 -22.97 -0.67 -4.79
CA SER A 218 -22.84 -1.14 -6.18
C SER A 218 -21.38 -1.27 -6.67
N TRP A 219 -20.44 -0.54 -6.07
CA TRP A 219 -19.04 -0.48 -6.51
C TRP A 219 -18.06 -1.16 -5.55
N PHE A 220 -18.28 -1.01 -4.25
CA PHE A 220 -17.42 -1.54 -3.19
C PHE A 220 -18.05 -2.72 -2.42
N GLY A 221 -19.32 -3.04 -2.68
CA GLY A 221 -20.06 -4.08 -1.97
C GLY A 221 -20.19 -3.78 -0.46
N GLU A 222 -20.43 -4.83 0.31
CA GLU A 222 -20.48 -4.76 1.78
C GLU A 222 -19.15 -4.26 2.36
N ALA A 223 -18.05 -4.67 1.74
CA ALA A 223 -16.68 -4.36 2.17
C ALA A 223 -16.36 -2.85 2.20
N GLY A 224 -16.99 -2.04 1.35
CA GLY A 224 -16.79 -0.60 1.33
C GLY A 224 -17.20 0.09 2.63
N PHE A 225 -18.32 -0.35 3.23
CA PHE A 225 -18.79 0.21 4.51
C PHE A 225 -17.93 -0.26 5.68
N GLU A 226 -17.32 -1.43 5.58
CA GLU A 226 -16.46 -1.98 6.63
C GLU A 226 -15.15 -1.19 6.82
N MET A 227 -14.77 -0.34 5.85
CA MET A 227 -13.57 0.51 5.87
C MET A 227 -13.80 1.89 6.51
N ILE A 228 -15.04 2.20 6.90
CA ILE A 228 -15.36 3.48 7.53
C ILE A 228 -14.76 3.52 8.93
N ARG A 229 -14.17 4.66 9.29
CA ARG A 229 -13.65 4.90 10.65
C ARG A 229 -14.72 4.60 11.70
N GLY A 230 -14.36 3.77 12.68
CA GLY A 230 -15.26 3.36 13.77
C GLY A 230 -16.09 2.11 13.47
N HIS A 231 -16.02 1.53 12.26
CA HIS A 231 -16.60 0.22 11.98
C HIS A 231 -15.93 -0.89 12.81
N ASP A 232 -16.67 -1.94 13.17
CA ASP A 232 -16.17 -3.05 13.99
C ASP A 232 -14.92 -3.71 13.39
N THR A 233 -14.85 -3.83 12.07
CA THR A 233 -13.66 -4.29 11.34
C THR A 233 -12.43 -3.44 11.62
N ILE A 234 -12.55 -2.10 11.52
CA ILE A 234 -11.44 -1.18 11.79
C ILE A 234 -11.09 -1.19 13.28
N ASN A 235 -12.07 -1.29 14.17
CA ASN A 235 -11.82 -1.38 15.60
C ASN A 235 -11.07 -2.68 15.95
N ALA A 236 -11.48 -3.82 15.36
CA ALA A 236 -10.87 -5.13 15.60
C ALA A 236 -9.41 -5.19 15.13
N ILE A 237 -9.08 -4.61 13.97
CA ILE A 237 -7.69 -4.62 13.48
C ILE A 237 -6.76 -3.67 14.26
N ASN A 238 -7.31 -2.73 15.02
CA ASN A 238 -6.54 -1.78 15.84
C ASN A 238 -6.61 -2.11 17.35
N GLU A 239 -7.35 -3.17 17.72
CA GLU A 239 -7.47 -3.60 19.11
C GLU A 239 -6.10 -4.01 19.67
N GLY A 240 -5.72 -3.40 20.80
CA GLY A 240 -4.44 -3.69 21.45
C GLY A 240 -3.21 -3.04 20.79
N GLY A 241 -3.38 -2.05 19.90
CA GLY A 241 -2.32 -1.29 19.23
C GLY A 241 -1.99 -1.80 17.84
N ASP A 242 -1.24 -1.08 17.03
CA ASP A 242 -1.23 -1.32 15.58
C ASP A 242 -0.35 -2.46 15.08
N LEU A 243 0.70 -2.79 15.83
CA LEU A 243 1.76 -3.69 15.37
C LEU A 243 1.66 -5.06 16.04
N ASP A 244 1.64 -6.11 15.21
CA ASP A 244 1.73 -7.50 15.70
C ASP A 244 3.16 -7.87 16.16
N PRO A 245 3.31 -8.71 17.21
CA PRO A 245 4.61 -9.19 17.67
C PRO A 245 5.41 -9.91 16.57
N GLY A 246 6.69 -9.55 16.42
CA GLY A 246 7.61 -10.19 15.48
C GLY A 246 7.38 -9.86 14.01
N VAL A 247 6.46 -8.95 13.69
CA VAL A 247 6.22 -8.42 12.34
C VAL A 247 6.80 -7.01 12.24
N THR A 248 7.43 -6.70 11.11
CA THR A 248 7.83 -5.33 10.75
C THR A 248 6.94 -4.77 9.64
N TYR A 249 6.84 -3.45 9.55
CA TYR A 249 5.87 -2.75 8.72
C TYR A 249 6.53 -1.62 7.93
N LEU A 250 6.08 -1.45 6.69
CA LEU A 250 6.28 -0.26 5.90
C LEU A 250 4.91 0.24 5.43
N CYS A 251 4.55 1.47 5.76
CA CYS A 251 3.36 2.14 5.26
C CYS A 251 3.78 3.22 4.27
N ILE A 252 3.31 3.12 3.03
CA ILE A 252 3.49 4.15 2.00
C ILE A 252 2.14 4.79 1.74
N ALA A 253 2.05 6.10 1.97
CA ALA A 253 0.86 6.90 1.70
C ALA A 253 1.20 8.06 0.74
N THR A 254 0.19 8.74 0.21
CA THR A 254 0.37 9.94 -0.62
C THR A 254 -0.56 11.04 -0.15
N HIS A 255 -0.08 12.28 -0.15
CA HIS A 255 -0.90 13.44 0.18
C HIS A 255 -2.05 13.67 -0.83
N PHE A 256 -1.98 13.05 -2.01
CA PHE A 256 -2.96 13.18 -3.08
C PHE A 256 -3.98 12.03 -3.11
N ASP A 257 -4.04 11.21 -2.05
CA ASP A 257 -5.05 10.17 -1.92
C ASP A 257 -6.44 10.81 -1.88
N THR A 258 -7.35 10.45 -2.79
CA THR A 258 -8.71 11.01 -2.83
C THR A 258 -9.76 10.09 -2.20
N VAL A 259 -9.35 8.89 -1.79
CA VAL A 259 -10.21 7.81 -1.29
C VAL A 259 -10.06 7.66 0.22
N ILE A 260 -8.81 7.67 0.70
CA ILE A 260 -8.48 7.56 2.12
C ILE A 260 -8.25 8.95 2.68
N GLN A 261 -9.19 9.40 3.50
CA GLN A 261 -9.24 10.76 4.01
C GLN A 261 -9.57 10.75 5.51
N PRO A 262 -8.70 11.30 6.38
CA PRO A 262 -7.38 11.87 6.06
C PRO A 262 -6.35 10.82 5.60
N PRO A 263 -5.42 11.13 4.67
CA PRO A 263 -4.43 10.16 4.18
C PRO A 263 -3.50 9.62 5.27
N GLU A 264 -3.28 10.38 6.35
CA GLU A 264 -2.48 10.00 7.52
C GLU A 264 -3.03 8.76 8.23
N THR A 265 -4.33 8.46 8.06
CA THR A 265 -4.94 7.21 8.57
C THR A 265 -4.32 5.95 7.96
N CYS A 266 -3.54 6.10 6.89
CA CYS A 266 -2.76 5.01 6.31
C CYS A 266 -1.54 4.60 7.14
N PHE A 267 -1.09 5.45 8.06
CA PHE A 267 0.06 5.15 8.91
C PHE A 267 -0.33 4.31 10.13
N LEU A 268 0.65 3.56 10.64
CA LEU A 268 0.52 2.74 11.84
C LEU A 268 1.25 3.44 13.01
N GLU A 269 0.67 3.37 14.20
CA GLU A 269 1.16 3.99 15.42
C GLU A 269 2.04 3.04 16.24
N ALA A 270 3.27 3.46 16.56
CA ALA A 270 4.12 2.80 17.53
C ALA A 270 3.92 3.40 18.93
N ARG A 271 3.69 2.55 19.94
CA ARG A 271 3.42 2.99 21.32
C ARG A 271 4.65 3.05 22.21
N ASN A 272 5.76 2.46 21.76
CA ASN A 272 7.02 2.40 22.49
C ASN A 272 8.21 2.31 21.51
N SER A 273 9.42 2.47 22.03
CA SER A 273 10.64 2.49 21.22
C SER A 273 10.89 1.19 20.46
N GLU A 274 10.49 0.03 21.00
CA GLU A 274 10.63 -1.26 20.31
C GLU A 274 9.67 -1.34 19.10
N GLU A 275 8.44 -0.86 19.25
CA GLU A 275 7.47 -0.73 18.15
C GLU A 275 7.97 0.27 17.09
N LEU A 276 8.60 1.37 17.50
CA LEU A 276 9.10 2.41 16.60
C LEU A 276 10.19 1.90 15.65
N GLU A 277 10.99 0.92 16.07
CA GLU A 277 11.99 0.27 15.21
C GLU A 277 11.36 -0.67 14.18
N ARG A 278 10.11 -1.12 14.41
CA ARG A 278 9.43 -2.11 13.57
C ARG A 278 8.48 -1.51 12.55
N VAL A 279 8.18 -0.21 12.58
CA VAL A 279 7.33 0.47 11.60
C VAL A 279 8.08 1.60 10.92
N LYS A 280 7.81 1.77 9.61
CA LYS A 280 8.19 2.95 8.84
C LYS A 280 6.98 3.52 8.13
N ASN A 281 6.66 4.77 8.36
CA ASN A 281 5.58 5.51 7.71
C ASN A 281 6.18 6.51 6.72
N ILE A 282 5.87 6.41 5.43
CA ILE A 282 6.55 7.16 4.37
C ILE A 282 5.50 7.81 3.47
N TRP A 283 5.64 9.10 3.17
CA TRP A 283 4.94 9.69 2.04
C TRP A 283 5.72 9.42 0.75
N VAL A 284 5.00 9.17 -0.35
CA VAL A 284 5.64 9.14 -1.68
C VAL A 284 6.41 10.44 -1.94
N GLU A 285 5.86 11.55 -1.45
CA GLU A 285 6.44 12.88 -1.59
C GLU A 285 7.74 13.08 -0.77
N ASN A 286 8.08 12.18 0.16
CA ASN A 286 9.42 12.16 0.76
C ASN A 286 10.51 11.81 -0.27
N LEU A 287 10.18 10.99 -1.28
CA LEU A 287 11.10 10.60 -2.35
C LEU A 287 11.12 11.65 -3.48
N ASP A 288 9.94 12.11 -3.89
CA ASP A 288 9.76 13.10 -4.95
C ASP A 288 8.74 14.16 -4.50
N PRO A 289 9.17 15.32 -3.98
CA PRO A 289 8.27 16.34 -3.45
C PRO A 289 7.25 16.91 -4.45
N ASN A 290 7.44 16.66 -5.76
CA ASN A 290 6.54 17.09 -6.82
C ASN A 290 5.64 15.94 -7.33
N SER A 291 5.73 14.74 -6.74
CA SER A 291 4.94 13.60 -7.16
C SER A 291 3.45 13.85 -6.91
N VAL A 292 2.63 13.56 -7.91
CA VAL A 292 1.18 13.43 -7.75
C VAL A 292 0.86 11.97 -8.02
N VAL A 293 0.65 11.20 -6.94
CA VAL A 293 0.26 9.79 -7.01
C VAL A 293 -1.15 9.67 -6.46
N LEU A 294 -2.06 9.10 -7.24
CA LEU A 294 -3.43 8.87 -6.79
C LEU A 294 -3.54 7.51 -6.08
N HIS A 295 -4.60 7.33 -5.31
CA HIS A 295 -4.86 6.11 -4.54
C HIS A 295 -4.73 4.83 -5.38
N GLU A 296 -5.36 4.81 -6.55
CA GLU A 296 -5.35 3.68 -7.48
C GLU A 296 -3.98 3.44 -8.11
N ALA A 297 -3.13 4.46 -8.16
CA ALA A 297 -1.82 4.39 -8.78
C ALA A 297 -0.75 3.73 -7.91
N MET A 298 -0.98 3.62 -6.61
CA MET A 298 0.00 3.12 -5.64
C MET A 298 0.64 1.76 -6.02
N PRO A 299 -0.09 0.73 -6.49
CA PRO A 299 0.52 -0.56 -6.83
C PRO A 299 1.51 -0.51 -8.01
N TYR A 300 1.35 0.45 -8.92
CA TYR A 300 2.08 0.48 -10.18
C TYR A 300 2.92 1.74 -10.42
N ASP A 301 2.78 2.79 -9.60
CA ASP A 301 3.63 3.96 -9.66
C ASP A 301 5.10 3.58 -9.46
N SER A 302 5.98 4.07 -10.34
CA SER A 302 7.40 3.68 -10.34
C SER A 302 8.13 4.09 -9.07
N ARG A 303 7.75 5.19 -8.43
CA ARG A 303 8.35 5.68 -7.17
C ARG A 303 7.93 4.79 -6.02
N VAL A 304 6.64 4.45 -5.95
CA VAL A 304 6.12 3.51 -4.93
C VAL A 304 6.80 2.16 -5.08
N ARG A 305 6.88 1.61 -6.30
CA ARG A 305 7.58 0.35 -6.57
C ARG A 305 9.06 0.40 -6.16
N ALA A 306 9.75 1.53 -6.38
CA ALA A 306 11.14 1.70 -5.95
C ALA A 306 11.27 1.68 -4.41
N LEU A 307 10.36 2.34 -3.68
CA LEU A 307 10.32 2.30 -2.22
C LEU A 307 10.12 0.88 -1.69
N VAL A 308 9.16 0.13 -2.26
CA VAL A 308 8.92 -1.28 -1.88
C VAL A 308 10.16 -2.13 -2.11
N ARG A 309 10.75 -2.08 -3.31
CA ARG A 309 11.94 -2.89 -3.64
C ARG A 309 13.12 -2.56 -2.75
N ALA A 310 13.36 -1.28 -2.47
CA ALA A 310 14.43 -0.84 -1.60
C ALA A 310 14.24 -1.36 -0.17
N ASN A 311 13.04 -1.24 0.38
CA ASN A 311 12.73 -1.74 1.71
C ASN A 311 12.86 -3.27 1.83
N LEU A 312 12.41 -4.02 0.82
CA LEU A 312 12.60 -5.47 0.83
C LEU A 312 14.09 -5.85 0.70
N SER A 313 14.89 -5.07 -0.02
CA SER A 313 16.35 -5.24 -0.11
C SER A 313 17.02 -5.03 1.24
N THR A 314 16.68 -3.97 1.97
CA THR A 314 17.28 -3.68 3.29
C THR A 314 16.84 -4.69 4.35
N LEU A 315 15.61 -5.21 4.27
CA LEU A 315 15.10 -6.26 5.17
C LEU A 315 15.97 -7.52 5.20
N VAL A 316 16.57 -7.89 4.06
CA VAL A 316 17.40 -9.09 3.91
C VAL A 316 18.90 -8.81 4.05
N SER A 317 19.35 -7.58 3.78
CA SER A 317 20.74 -7.19 4.09
C SER A 317 21.07 -7.27 5.58
N ASN A 318 20.06 -7.19 6.45
CA ASN A 318 20.19 -7.37 7.89
C ASN A 318 20.28 -8.84 8.35
N LEU A 319 20.33 -9.82 7.41
CA LEU A 319 20.52 -11.24 7.71
C LEU A 319 22.00 -11.67 7.69
N GLU A 320 22.89 -10.84 7.13
CA GLU A 320 24.35 -11.05 7.09
C GLU A 320 25.03 -10.54 8.36
#